data_AF-A0A6A7NCM6-F1
#
_entry.id   AF-A0A6A7NCM6-F1
#
_cell.length_a   1.000
_cell.length_b   1.000
_cell.length_c   1.000
_cell.angle_alpha   90.00
_cell.angle_beta   90.00
_cell.angle_gamma   90.00
#
_symmetry.space_group_name_H-M   'P 1'
#
loop_
_entity.id
_entity.type
_entity.pdbx_description
1 polymer ?
#
loop_
_entity_poly.entity_id
_entity_poly.type
_entity_poly.pdbx_seq_one_letter_code
_entity_poly.pdbx_strand_id
1 'polypeptide(L)'
;KALTTDQIVALGSAQIGALTSAQIAGMSSGQIAAIETNDIGALKTAAIAALTTNQTAALSTDQFQQLSTAQVSAMTTANLAILTTDQIVAMSSNQFGALSSNQFNALSTTDIAAIETADIIGLKTSIIATLKTAQLAALTTDQLSNLTTGQIAAITTANIQAL
;
A
#
# COMPACT_ATOMS: atom_id res chain seq x y z
N LYS A 1 19.88 -23.93 4.29
CA LYS A 1 20.66 -22.82 3.69
C LYS A 1 19.66 -21.92 2.98
N ALA A 2 19.66 -20.61 3.23
CA ALA A 2 18.77 -19.68 2.55
C ALA A 2 19.13 -19.59 1.05
N LEU A 3 18.16 -19.31 0.18
CA LEU A 3 18.38 -19.11 -1.26
C LEU A 3 19.24 -17.86 -1.50
N THR A 4 20.05 -17.81 -2.55
CA THR A 4 20.67 -16.55 -2.99
C THR A 4 19.65 -15.70 -3.73
N THR A 5 19.92 -14.40 -3.92
CA THR A 5 19.07 -13.53 -4.75
C THR A 5 18.97 -14.05 -6.19
N ASP A 6 20.08 -14.52 -6.78
CA ASP A 6 20.08 -15.13 -8.12
C ASP A 6 19.20 -16.38 -8.19
N GLN A 7 19.16 -17.15 -7.09
CA GLN A 7 18.26 -18.31 -7.00
C GLN A 7 16.79 -17.91 -6.84
N ILE A 8 16.50 -16.76 -6.24
CA ILE A 8 15.13 -16.21 -6.18
C ILE A 8 14.69 -15.74 -7.56
N VAL A 9 15.55 -15.00 -8.28
CA VAL A 9 15.28 -14.55 -9.66
C VAL A 9 15.01 -15.73 -10.60
N ALA A 10 15.66 -16.89 -10.37
CA ALA A 10 15.43 -18.09 -11.17
C ALA A 10 14.11 -18.83 -10.87
N LEU A 11 13.36 -18.44 -9.83
CA LEU A 11 12.03 -19.00 -9.56
C LEU A 11 11.01 -18.39 -10.50
N GLY A 12 10.04 -19.20 -10.96
CA GLY A 12 8.88 -18.67 -11.66
C GLY A 12 7.71 -18.40 -10.71
N SER A 13 6.65 -17.78 -11.23
CA SER A 13 5.47 -17.37 -10.46
C SER A 13 4.82 -18.53 -9.70
N ALA A 14 4.81 -19.74 -10.27
CA ALA A 14 4.25 -20.92 -9.61
C ALA A 14 5.07 -21.32 -8.36
N GLN A 15 6.40 -21.26 -8.43
CA GLN A 15 7.28 -21.54 -7.30
C GLN A 15 7.16 -20.43 -6.24
N ILE A 16 7.10 -19.16 -6.65
CA ILE A 16 6.90 -18.02 -5.74
C ILE A 16 5.55 -18.14 -5.02
N GLY A 17 4.46 -18.44 -5.74
CA GLY A 17 3.13 -18.63 -5.15
C GLY A 17 3.00 -19.89 -4.27
N ALA A 18 3.92 -20.86 -4.42
CA ALA A 18 3.99 -22.04 -3.57
C ALA A 18 4.65 -21.75 -2.21
N LEU A 19 5.42 -20.67 -2.06
CA LEU A 19 6.06 -20.30 -0.80
C LEU A 19 5.02 -20.07 0.30
N THR A 20 5.31 -20.58 1.49
CA THR A 20 4.50 -20.36 2.69
C THR A 20 4.79 -18.99 3.29
N SER A 21 3.85 -18.45 4.07
CA SER A 21 4.05 -17.21 4.80
C SER A 21 5.26 -17.25 5.74
N ALA A 22 5.52 -18.41 6.37
CA ALA A 22 6.69 -18.61 7.22
C ALA A 22 8.02 -18.56 6.44
N GLN A 23 8.04 -19.13 5.22
CA GLN A 23 9.22 -19.05 4.35
C GLN A 23 9.46 -17.60 3.88
N ILE A 24 8.40 -16.89 3.50
CA ILE A 24 8.48 -15.47 3.10
C ILE A 24 8.95 -14.59 4.26
N ALA A 25 8.38 -14.76 5.46
CA ALA A 25 8.80 -14.02 6.65
C ALA A 25 10.27 -14.30 7.04
N GLY A 26 10.80 -15.47 6.69
CA GLY A 26 12.20 -15.85 6.91
C GLY A 26 13.19 -15.34 5.85
N MET A 27 12.73 -14.73 4.76
CA MET A 27 13.60 -14.16 3.72
C MET A 27 14.22 -12.83 4.17
N SER A 28 15.39 -12.49 3.65
CA SER A 28 15.96 -11.15 3.79
C SER A 28 15.22 -10.15 2.90
N SER A 29 15.31 -8.86 3.22
CA SER A 29 14.83 -7.78 2.35
C SER A 29 15.40 -7.86 0.93
N GLY A 30 16.68 -8.24 0.79
CA GLY A 30 17.31 -8.41 -0.53
C GLY A 30 16.74 -9.58 -1.32
N GLN A 31 16.33 -10.67 -0.66
CA GLN A 31 15.65 -11.77 -1.33
C GLN A 31 14.23 -11.40 -1.75
N ILE A 32 13.51 -10.60 -0.94
CA ILE A 32 12.18 -10.10 -1.31
C ILE A 32 12.28 -9.14 -2.50
N ALA A 33 13.23 -8.20 -2.47
CA ALA A 33 13.49 -7.29 -3.59
C ALA A 33 13.92 -8.03 -4.87
N ALA A 34 14.50 -9.22 -4.75
CA ALA A 34 14.91 -10.05 -5.89
C ALA A 34 13.78 -10.88 -6.52
N ILE A 35 12.57 -10.91 -5.95
CA ILE A 35 11.41 -11.55 -6.60
C ILE A 35 11.09 -10.74 -7.86
N GLU A 36 10.99 -11.37 -9.02
CA GLU A 36 10.70 -10.62 -10.25
C GLU A 36 9.34 -9.91 -10.17
N THR A 37 9.24 -8.74 -10.79
CA THR A 37 8.01 -7.93 -10.82
C THR A 37 6.79 -8.74 -11.30
N ASN A 38 6.97 -9.64 -12.27
CA ASN A 38 5.90 -10.49 -12.78
C ASN A 38 5.46 -11.58 -11.81
N ASP A 39 6.28 -11.92 -10.81
CA ASP A 39 6.02 -13.00 -9.86
C ASP A 39 5.43 -12.52 -8.54
N ILE A 40 5.56 -11.24 -8.20
CA ILE A 40 5.06 -10.70 -6.92
C ILE A 40 3.53 -10.86 -6.79
N GLY A 41 2.81 -10.78 -7.91
CA GLY A 41 1.37 -11.01 -7.98
C GLY A 41 0.96 -12.45 -7.63
N ALA A 42 1.88 -13.41 -7.69
CA ALA A 42 1.63 -14.80 -7.33
C ALA A 42 1.68 -15.05 -5.80
N LEU A 43 2.21 -14.11 -5.01
CA LEU A 43 2.24 -14.24 -3.55
C LEU A 43 0.82 -14.28 -2.98
N LYS A 44 0.56 -15.28 -2.13
CA LYS A 44 -0.71 -15.37 -1.40
C LYS A 44 -0.87 -14.17 -0.46
N THR A 45 -2.11 -13.73 -0.22
CA THR A 45 -2.40 -12.65 0.74
C THR A 45 -1.86 -12.93 2.14
N ALA A 46 -1.85 -14.19 2.58
CA ALA A 46 -1.24 -14.60 3.84
C ALA A 46 0.29 -14.41 3.89
N ALA A 47 0.97 -14.49 2.74
CA ALA A 47 2.40 -14.17 2.65
C ALA A 47 2.64 -12.66 2.72
N ILE A 48 1.79 -11.86 2.04
CA ILE A 48 1.85 -10.39 2.11
C ILE A 48 1.62 -9.90 3.55
N ALA A 49 0.63 -10.45 4.24
CA ALA A 49 0.35 -10.13 5.64
C ALA A 49 1.49 -10.53 6.60
N ALA A 50 2.35 -11.46 6.20
CA ALA A 50 3.49 -11.93 6.99
C ALA A 50 4.79 -11.18 6.69
N LEU A 51 4.80 -10.26 5.72
CA LEU A 51 5.97 -9.43 5.43
C LEU A 51 6.29 -8.54 6.63
N THR A 52 7.55 -8.57 7.04
CA THR A 52 8.08 -7.58 7.97
C THR A 52 8.08 -6.18 7.34
N THR A 53 8.18 -5.15 8.18
CA THR A 53 8.32 -3.76 7.72
C THR A 53 9.56 -3.58 6.85
N ASN A 54 10.69 -4.18 7.23
CA ASN A 54 11.93 -4.13 6.45
C ASN A 54 11.82 -4.81 5.08
N GLN A 55 11.04 -5.88 4.97
CA GLN A 55 10.80 -6.55 3.69
C GLN A 55 9.85 -5.73 2.81
N THR A 56 8.83 -5.12 3.41
CA THR A 56 7.89 -4.24 2.68
C THR A 56 8.60 -3.00 2.15
N ALA A 57 9.45 -2.37 2.96
CA ALA A 57 10.25 -1.21 2.56
C ALA A 57 11.22 -1.52 1.41
N ALA A 58 11.56 -2.80 1.21
CA ALA A 58 12.48 -3.24 0.16
C ALA A 58 11.78 -3.57 -1.17
N LEU A 59 10.44 -3.58 -1.20
CA LEU A 59 9.71 -3.73 -2.46
C LEU A 59 9.95 -2.50 -3.33
N SER A 60 10.30 -2.72 -4.59
CA SER A 60 10.39 -1.64 -5.58
C SER A 60 9.00 -1.06 -5.88
N THR A 61 8.97 0.13 -6.45
CA THR A 61 7.73 0.75 -6.96
C THR A 61 7.04 -0.14 -8.00
N ASP A 62 7.82 -0.78 -8.88
CA ASP A 62 7.30 -1.67 -9.91
C ASP A 62 6.66 -2.92 -9.31
N GLN A 63 7.29 -3.52 -8.28
CA GLN A 63 6.70 -4.65 -7.55
C GLN A 63 5.42 -4.22 -6.82
N PHE A 64 5.41 -3.03 -6.23
CA PHE A 64 4.24 -2.52 -5.51
C PHE A 64 3.05 -2.30 -6.45
N GLN A 65 3.31 -1.77 -7.65
CA GLN A 65 2.29 -1.58 -8.68
C GLN A 65 1.66 -2.91 -9.15
N GLN A 66 2.42 -4.01 -9.13
CA GLN A 66 1.91 -5.34 -9.50
C GLN A 66 1.11 -6.04 -8.40
N LEU A 67 1.04 -5.48 -7.18
CA LEU A 67 0.20 -6.06 -6.13
C LEU A 67 -1.29 -5.91 -6.47
N SER A 68 -2.01 -7.03 -6.44
CA SER A 68 -3.47 -7.00 -6.54
C SER A 68 -4.10 -6.25 -5.36
N THR A 69 -5.34 -5.78 -5.56
CA THR A 69 -6.13 -5.14 -4.49
C THR A 69 -6.32 -6.04 -3.26
N ALA A 70 -6.43 -7.36 -3.47
CA ALA A 70 -6.51 -8.33 -2.38
C ALA A 70 -5.20 -8.43 -1.58
N GLN A 71 -4.05 -8.34 -2.24
CA GLN A 71 -2.75 -8.31 -1.59
C GLN A 71 -2.53 -7.00 -0.83
N VAL A 72 -2.86 -5.85 -1.43
CA VAL A 72 -2.80 -4.54 -0.75
C VAL A 72 -3.72 -4.52 0.48
N SER A 73 -4.95 -5.03 0.37
CA SER A 73 -5.87 -5.15 1.50
C SER A 73 -5.37 -6.11 2.60
N ALA A 74 -4.41 -7.00 2.32
CA ALA A 74 -3.83 -7.91 3.30
C ALA A 74 -2.62 -7.31 4.04
N MET A 75 -2.09 -6.17 3.61
CA MET A 75 -0.97 -5.50 4.29
C MET A 75 -1.37 -5.03 5.68
N THR A 76 -0.45 -5.10 6.64
CA THR A 76 -0.73 -4.60 7.99
C THR A 76 -0.62 -3.07 8.03
N THR A 77 -1.22 -2.44 9.04
CA THR A 77 -1.05 -1.00 9.29
C THR A 77 0.43 -0.63 9.52
N ALA A 78 1.22 -1.53 10.12
CA ALA A 78 2.65 -1.33 10.31
C ALA A 78 3.43 -1.33 8.98
N ASN A 79 3.03 -2.17 8.01
CA ASN A 79 3.63 -2.16 6.68
C ASN A 79 3.28 -0.88 5.91
N LEU A 80 2.07 -0.37 6.05
CA LEU A 80 1.64 0.87 5.38
C LEU A 80 2.29 2.12 5.98
N ALA A 81 2.50 2.15 7.30
CA ALA A 81 3.09 3.28 8.00
C ALA A 81 4.58 3.53 7.69
N ILE A 82 5.25 2.59 6.99
CA ILE A 82 6.67 2.68 6.63
C ILE A 82 6.90 2.87 5.13
N LEU A 83 5.83 2.99 4.33
CA LEU A 83 5.98 3.15 2.89
C LEU A 83 6.73 4.44 2.57
N THR A 84 7.47 4.42 1.47
CA THR A 84 8.05 5.64 0.92
C THR A 84 7.01 6.38 0.09
N THR A 85 7.20 7.69 -0.10
CA THR A 85 6.35 8.47 -1.01
C THR A 85 6.38 7.93 -2.43
N ASP A 86 7.51 7.37 -2.88
CA ASP A 86 7.63 6.76 -4.21
C ASP A 86 6.75 5.51 -4.32
N GLN A 87 6.67 4.68 -3.27
CA GLN A 87 5.76 3.54 -3.22
C GLN A 87 4.29 3.98 -3.18
N ILE A 88 3.97 5.09 -2.50
CA ILE A 88 2.62 5.68 -2.48
C ILE A 88 2.23 6.18 -3.88
N VAL A 89 3.14 6.88 -4.58
CA VAL A 89 2.93 7.35 -5.96
C VAL A 89 2.77 6.17 -6.93
N ALA A 90 3.42 5.03 -6.67
CA ALA A 90 3.27 3.84 -7.52
C ALA A 90 1.91 3.12 -7.37
N MET A 91 1.11 3.46 -6.35
CA MET A 91 -0.19 2.84 -6.12
C MET A 91 -1.27 3.39 -7.05
N SER A 92 -2.06 2.49 -7.63
CA SER A 92 -3.25 2.85 -8.39
C SER A 92 -4.45 3.22 -7.51
N SER A 93 -5.40 3.94 -8.08
CA SER A 93 -6.68 4.31 -7.45
C SER A 93 -7.47 3.08 -6.95
N ASN A 94 -7.37 1.95 -7.67
CA ASN A 94 -7.98 0.69 -7.25
C ASN A 94 -7.34 0.12 -5.98
N GLN A 95 -6.01 0.22 -5.85
CA GLN A 95 -5.29 -0.22 -4.65
C GLN A 95 -5.61 0.68 -3.45
N PHE A 96 -5.70 2.01 -3.65
CA PHE A 96 -6.19 2.92 -2.61
C PHE A 96 -7.63 2.60 -2.18
N GLY A 97 -8.52 2.31 -3.14
CA GLY A 97 -9.90 1.89 -2.87
C GLY A 97 -10.02 0.56 -2.12
N ALA A 98 -9.00 -0.30 -2.21
CA ALA A 98 -8.95 -1.57 -1.51
C ALA A 98 -8.65 -1.43 -0.01
N LEU A 99 -7.96 -0.36 0.40
CA LEU A 99 -7.58 -0.14 1.80
C LEU A 99 -8.81 -0.03 2.71
N SER A 100 -8.69 -0.56 3.93
CA SER A 100 -9.62 -0.25 5.02
C SER A 100 -9.35 1.14 5.59
N SER A 101 -10.31 1.71 6.32
CA SER A 101 -10.13 2.98 7.03
C SER A 101 -8.95 2.93 8.02
N ASN A 102 -8.75 1.81 8.71
CA ASN A 102 -7.63 1.64 9.65
C ASN A 102 -6.27 1.62 8.94
N GLN A 103 -6.20 0.94 7.80
CA GLN A 103 -5.01 0.90 6.94
C GLN A 103 -4.67 2.28 6.39
N PHE A 104 -5.65 2.99 5.85
CA PHE A 104 -5.45 4.35 5.34
C PHE A 104 -5.03 5.32 6.45
N ASN A 105 -5.62 5.20 7.64
CA ASN A 105 -5.27 6.02 8.80
C ASN A 105 -3.86 5.75 9.37
N ALA A 106 -3.18 4.69 8.91
CA ALA A 106 -1.79 4.42 9.25
C ALA A 106 -0.80 5.24 8.40
N LEU A 107 -1.22 5.79 7.27
CA LEU A 107 -0.41 6.65 6.40
C LEU A 107 -0.08 7.98 7.09
N SER A 108 1.15 8.46 6.89
CA SER A 108 1.60 9.76 7.36
C SER A 108 0.98 10.90 6.55
N THR A 109 1.03 12.13 7.07
CA THR A 109 0.59 13.31 6.31
C THR A 109 1.40 13.54 5.04
N THR A 110 2.68 13.14 5.03
CA THR A 110 3.54 13.19 3.84
C THR A 110 3.06 12.21 2.78
N ASP A 111 2.65 11.01 3.18
CA ASP A 111 2.09 10.01 2.27
C ASP A 111 0.78 10.51 1.67
N ILE A 112 -0.11 11.10 2.49
CA ILE A 112 -1.37 11.68 2.00
C ILE A 112 -1.11 12.76 0.95
N ALA A 113 -0.13 13.66 1.19
CA ALA A 113 0.22 14.70 0.24
C ALA A 113 0.87 14.15 -1.05
N ALA A 114 1.45 12.95 -1.01
CA ALA A 114 2.07 12.28 -2.16
C ALA A 114 1.07 11.51 -3.05
N ILE A 115 -0.17 11.26 -2.59
CA ILE A 115 -1.20 10.59 -3.41
C ILE A 115 -1.48 11.41 -4.67
N GLU A 116 -1.37 10.80 -5.85
CA GLU A 116 -1.63 11.50 -7.10
C GLU A 116 -3.11 11.93 -7.20
N THR A 117 -3.35 13.07 -7.84
CA THR A 117 -4.71 13.61 -7.98
C THR A 117 -5.62 12.72 -8.84
N ALA A 118 -5.04 11.86 -9.68
CA ALA A 118 -5.75 10.83 -10.44
C ALA A 118 -6.20 9.66 -9.56
N ASP A 119 -5.54 9.42 -8.42
CA ASP A 119 -5.79 8.25 -7.56
C ASP A 119 -6.68 8.55 -6.36
N ILE A 120 -6.71 9.81 -5.91
CA ILE A 120 -7.54 10.21 -4.77
C ILE A 120 -9.04 9.95 -5.00
N ILE A 121 -9.49 9.95 -6.26
CA ILE A 121 -10.88 9.63 -6.63
C ILE A 121 -11.24 8.16 -6.36
N GLY A 122 -10.25 7.28 -6.22
CA GLY A 122 -10.43 5.87 -5.86
C GLY A 122 -10.75 5.66 -4.38
N LEU A 123 -10.59 6.68 -3.53
CA LEU A 123 -10.86 6.56 -2.10
C LEU A 123 -12.35 6.40 -1.80
N LYS A 124 -12.67 5.38 -1.00
CA LYS A 124 -14.03 5.18 -0.47
C LYS A 124 -14.43 6.34 0.44
N THR A 125 -15.69 6.73 0.40
CA THR A 125 -16.25 7.75 1.33
C THR A 125 -16.08 7.37 2.80
N SER A 126 -16.06 6.06 3.11
CA SER A 126 -15.76 5.55 4.46
C SER A 126 -14.34 5.85 4.94
N ILE A 127 -13.37 5.97 4.02
CA ILE A 127 -12.01 6.40 4.36
C ILE A 127 -12.03 7.88 4.71
N ILE A 128 -12.61 8.71 3.84
CA ILE A 128 -12.70 10.16 4.01
C ILE A 128 -13.36 10.53 5.35
N ALA A 129 -14.48 9.88 5.69
CA ALA A 129 -15.20 10.11 6.94
C ALA A 129 -14.39 9.76 8.21
N THR A 130 -13.32 8.97 8.07
CA THR A 130 -12.48 8.52 9.20
C THR A 130 -11.12 9.21 9.26
N LEU A 131 -10.81 10.13 8.34
CA LEU A 131 -9.54 10.83 8.32
C LEU A 131 -9.31 11.60 9.63
N LYS A 132 -8.06 11.54 10.11
CA LYS A 132 -7.61 12.39 11.21
C LYS A 132 -7.54 13.84 10.72
N THR A 133 -7.69 14.80 11.63
CA THR A 133 -7.61 16.24 11.30
C THR A 133 -6.31 16.62 10.63
N ALA A 134 -5.18 16.09 11.13
CA ALA A 134 -3.87 16.29 10.52
C ALA A 134 -3.77 15.72 9.09
N GLN A 135 -4.44 14.59 8.80
CA GLN A 135 -4.45 14.00 7.46
C GLN A 135 -5.34 14.80 6.51
N LEU A 136 -6.50 15.29 6.97
CA LEU A 136 -7.34 16.19 6.19
C LEU A 136 -6.61 17.50 5.87
N ALA A 137 -5.91 18.08 6.84
CA ALA A 137 -5.11 19.29 6.67
C ALA A 137 -3.90 19.10 5.73
N ALA A 138 -3.47 17.85 5.51
CA ALA A 138 -2.36 17.51 4.62
C ALA A 138 -2.79 17.37 3.15
N LEU A 139 -4.09 17.32 2.86
CA LEU A 139 -4.56 17.30 1.47
C LEU A 139 -4.18 18.60 0.76
N THR A 140 -3.62 18.48 -0.43
CA THR A 140 -3.27 19.63 -1.26
C THR A 140 -4.51 20.26 -1.89
N THR A 141 -4.39 21.51 -2.35
CA THR A 141 -5.48 22.19 -3.07
C THR A 141 -5.88 21.43 -4.33
N ASP A 142 -4.90 20.85 -5.04
CA ASP A 142 -5.13 20.09 -6.26
C ASP A 142 -5.89 18.78 -5.97
N GLN A 143 -5.49 18.08 -4.90
CA GLN A 143 -6.19 16.89 -4.41
C GLN A 143 -7.63 17.19 -4.01
N LEU A 144 -7.86 18.27 -3.25
CA LEU A 144 -9.20 18.70 -2.84
C LEU A 144 -10.09 19.04 -4.04
N SER A 145 -9.52 19.66 -5.08
CA SER A 145 -10.27 20.00 -6.30
C SER A 145 -10.70 18.80 -7.14
N ASN A 146 -10.00 17.66 -6.99
CA ASN A 146 -10.30 16.43 -7.71
C ASN A 146 -11.27 15.49 -6.97
N LEU A 147 -11.61 15.78 -5.71
CA LEU A 147 -12.56 14.94 -4.96
C LEU A 147 -13.94 14.93 -5.62
N THR A 148 -14.56 13.76 -5.64
CA THR A 148 -15.95 13.60 -6.06
C THR A 148 -16.92 14.26 -5.08
N THR A 149 -18.13 14.57 -5.54
CA THR A 149 -19.18 15.13 -4.66
C THR A 149 -19.50 14.23 -3.47
N GLY A 150 -19.45 12.91 -3.66
CA GLY A 150 -19.64 11.92 -2.58
C GLY A 150 -18.50 11.95 -1.55
N GLN A 151 -17.26 12.13 -2.00
CA GLN A 151 -16.11 12.27 -1.09
C GLN A 151 -16.15 13.59 -0.32
N ILE A 152 -16.48 14.71 -0.97
CA ILE A 152 -16.67 16.01 -0.29
C ILE A 152 -17.78 15.91 0.77
N ALA A 153 -18.91 15.27 0.44
CA ALA A 153 -20.01 15.08 1.39
C ALA A 153 -19.64 14.17 2.58
N ALA A 154 -18.62 13.33 2.44
CA ALA A 154 -18.11 12.48 3.51
C ALA A 154 -17.18 13.20 4.49
N ILE A 155 -16.69 14.41 4.15
CA ILE A 155 -15.93 15.25 5.08
C ILE A 155 -16.91 15.74 6.16
N THR A 156 -16.75 15.24 7.38
CA THR A 156 -17.72 15.54 8.45
C THR A 156 -17.52 16.95 8.98
N THR A 157 -18.58 17.52 9.56
CA THR A 157 -18.50 18.82 10.25
C THR A 157 -17.50 18.80 11.40
N ALA A 158 -17.32 17.65 12.07
CA ALA A 158 -16.30 17.46 13.10
C ALA A 158 -14.87 17.54 12.51
N ASN A 159 -14.65 17.04 11.30
CA ASN A 159 -13.35 17.18 10.63
C ASN A 159 -13.04 18.65 10.32
N ILE A 160 -14.03 19.41 9.86
CA ILE A 160 -13.87 20.84 9.50
C ILE A 160 -13.66 21.71 10.75
N GLN A 161 -14.39 21.45 11.85
CA GLN A 161 -14.27 22.24 13.08
C GLN A 161 -12.92 22.11 13.78
N ALA A 162 -12.20 21.01 13.53
CA ALA A 162 -10.95 20.70 14.17
C ALA A 162 -9.72 20.99 13.29
N LEU A 163 -9.92 21.66 12.15
CA LEU A 163 -8.87 22.24 11.28
C LEU A 163 -8.53 23.67 11.74
#